data_AF-A0A1U9NIZ7-F1
#
_entry.id   AF-A0A1U9NIZ7-F1
#
_cell.length_a   1.000
_cell.length_b   1.000
_cell.length_c   1.000
_cell.angle_alpha   90.00
_cell.angle_beta   90.00
_cell.angle_gamma   90.00
#
_symmetry.space_group_name_H-M   'P 1'
#
loop_
_entity.id
_entity.type
_entity.pdbx_description
1 polymer ?
#
loop_
_entity_poly.entity_id
_entity_poly.type
_entity_poly.pdbx_seq_one_letter_code
_entity_poly.pdbx_strand_id
1 'polypeptide(L)'
;MKMNSPFSIFVIAAVMLTGGGFGWLTGLAYYSDYWAVGMVAGLISGYPLAKFYLGHLTKKSQSDGDKFYIWLSGTCNAVLCGLICTAIVHGVMIAMIIMVSEKTLFQHTEGFWPLFVAVGMMFGTGAGLVVGGICTSIYVAIAKDPIREAA
;
A
#
# COMPACT_ATOMS: atom_id res chain seq x y z
N MET A 1 -6.31 11.04 -20.24
CA MET A 1 -7.60 11.06 -19.52
C MET A 1 -7.40 11.88 -18.24
N LYS A 2 -8.21 12.92 -17.96
CA LYS A 2 -8.14 13.59 -16.65
C LYS A 2 -8.79 12.67 -15.62
N MET A 3 -8.07 12.39 -14.53
CA MET A 3 -8.54 11.53 -13.45
C MET A 3 -9.81 12.13 -12.83
N ASN A 4 -10.91 11.38 -12.80
CA ASN A 4 -12.14 11.84 -12.15
C ASN A 4 -11.86 12.08 -10.66
N SER A 5 -12.17 13.29 -10.18
CA SER A 5 -11.94 13.70 -8.79
C SER A 5 -12.52 12.71 -7.75
N PRO A 6 -13.74 12.17 -7.92
CA PRO A 6 -14.31 11.21 -6.96
C PRO A 6 -13.55 9.88 -6.86
N PHE A 7 -13.10 9.33 -8.00
CA PHE A 7 -12.34 8.07 -8.00
C PHE A 7 -10.98 8.22 -7.32
N SER A 8 -10.33 9.36 -7.54
CA SER A 8 -9.04 9.68 -6.92
C SER A 8 -9.16 9.75 -5.39
N ILE A 9 -10.23 10.37 -4.89
CA ILE A 9 -10.53 10.45 -3.45
C ILE A 9 -10.78 9.05 -2.89
N PHE A 10 -11.59 8.24 -3.58
CA PHE A 10 -11.85 6.86 -3.17
C PHE A 10 -10.57 6.03 -3.04
N VAL A 11 -9.69 6.07 -4.05
CA VAL A 11 -8.43 5.32 -4.04
C VAL A 11 -7.53 5.78 -2.89
N ILE A 12 -7.40 7.10 -2.68
CA ILE A 12 -6.60 7.63 -1.57
C ILE A 12 -7.17 7.16 -0.23
N ALA A 13 -8.49 7.26 -0.03
CA ALA A 13 -9.13 6.81 1.20
C ALA A 13 -8.94 5.30 1.42
N ALA A 14 -9.15 4.46 0.40
CA ALA A 14 -8.98 3.01 0.50
C ALA A 14 -7.53 2.63 0.86
N VAL A 15 -6.54 3.23 0.19
CA VAL A 15 -5.12 2.95 0.46
C VAL A 15 -4.71 3.46 1.84
N MET A 16 -5.13 4.66 2.23
CA MET A 16 -4.81 5.21 3.55
C MET A 16 -5.46 4.40 4.68
N LEU A 17 -6.74 4.04 4.58
CA LEU A 17 -7.43 3.23 5.60
C LEU A 17 -6.81 1.83 5.70
N THR A 18 -6.44 1.22 4.57
CA THR A 18 -5.74 -0.06 4.55
C THR A 18 -4.37 0.07 5.22
N GLY A 19 -3.55 1.04 4.81
CA GLY A 19 -2.23 1.29 5.39
C GLY A 19 -2.29 1.61 6.88
N GLY A 20 -3.22 2.46 7.30
CA GLY A 20 -3.45 2.81 8.70
C GLY A 20 -3.94 1.62 9.54
N GLY A 21 -4.85 0.80 9.00
CA GLY A 21 -5.35 -0.41 9.66
C GLY A 21 -4.26 -1.47 9.85
N PHE A 22 -3.44 -1.73 8.82
CA PHE A 22 -2.28 -2.62 8.97
C PHE A 22 -1.23 -2.02 9.91
N GLY A 23 -0.98 -0.72 9.81
CA GLY A 23 -0.13 0.01 10.73
C GLY A 23 -0.54 -0.18 12.18
N TRP A 24 -1.84 -0.04 12.46
CA TRP A 24 -2.43 -0.25 13.78
C TRP A 24 -2.20 -1.69 14.29
N LEU A 25 -2.52 -2.69 13.47
CA LEU A 25 -2.33 -4.11 13.81
C LEU A 25 -0.86 -4.44 14.07
N THR A 26 0.04 -3.97 13.21
CA THR A 26 1.48 -4.14 13.39
C THR A 26 1.93 -3.49 14.69
N GLY A 27 1.52 -2.25 14.96
CA GLY A 27 1.84 -1.56 16.21
C GLY A 27 1.45 -2.38 17.45
N LEU A 28 0.20 -2.88 17.50
CA LEU A 28 -0.29 -3.74 18.59
C LEU A 28 0.51 -5.03 18.75
N ALA A 29 0.90 -5.65 17.64
CA ALA A 29 1.64 -6.91 17.67
C ALA A 29 3.10 -6.73 18.15
N TYR A 30 3.68 -5.54 17.97
CA TYR A 30 4.96 -5.19 18.57
C TYR A 30 4.82 -4.85 20.05
N TYR A 31 3.90 -3.95 20.39
CA TYR A 31 3.61 -3.55 21.77
C TYR A 31 2.22 -2.92 21.89
N SER A 32 1.48 -3.17 22.98
CA SER A 32 0.10 -2.71 23.14
C SER A 32 -0.05 -1.19 23.00
N ASP A 33 0.98 -0.42 23.35
CA ASP A 33 0.94 1.04 23.36
C ASP A 33 1.36 1.66 22.01
N TYR A 34 1.87 0.87 21.07
CA TYR A 34 2.44 1.35 19.81
C TYR A 34 1.44 1.35 18.65
N TRP A 35 0.19 0.96 18.90
CA TRP A 35 -0.89 0.96 17.90
C TRP A 35 -1.04 2.31 17.18
N ALA A 36 -0.96 3.42 17.92
CA ALA A 36 -1.14 4.76 17.37
C ALA A 36 0.03 5.15 16.47
N VAL A 37 1.26 4.80 16.87
CA VAL A 37 2.47 5.06 16.09
C VAL A 37 2.43 4.28 14.77
N GLY A 38 2.07 3.00 14.85
CA GLY A 38 1.93 2.15 13.66
C GLY A 38 0.84 2.67 12.72
N MET A 39 -0.32 3.06 13.24
CA MET A 39 -1.42 3.65 12.45
C MET A 39 -0.98 4.93 11.73
N VAL A 40 -0.30 5.84 12.45
CA VAL A 40 0.20 7.10 11.87
C VAL A 40 1.23 6.83 10.78
N ALA A 41 2.18 5.92 11.01
CA ALA A 41 3.17 5.53 10.00
C ALA A 41 2.49 4.97 8.73
N GLY A 42 1.46 4.14 8.90
CA GLY A 42 0.67 3.58 7.80
C GLY A 42 -0.13 4.63 7.01
N LEU A 43 -0.73 5.61 7.70
CA LEU A 43 -1.46 6.71 7.05
C LEU A 43 -0.54 7.63 6.27
N ILE A 44 0.58 8.04 6.88
CA ILE A 44 1.55 8.96 6.29
C ILE A 44 2.23 8.33 5.07
N SER A 45 2.62 7.04 5.15
CA SER A 45 3.21 6.33 4.02
C SER A 45 2.18 5.96 2.95
N GLY A 46 0.93 5.70 3.31
CA GLY A 46 -0.13 5.33 2.37
C GLY A 46 -0.51 6.46 1.40
N TYR A 47 -0.53 7.72 1.85
CA TYR A 47 -0.89 8.86 0.99
C TYR A 47 0.01 9.06 -0.25
N PRO A 48 1.35 9.17 -0.14
CA PRO A 48 2.22 9.32 -1.30
C PRO A 48 2.18 8.08 -2.20
N LEU A 49 2.03 6.88 -1.63
CA LEU A 49 1.89 5.64 -2.40
C LEU A 49 0.58 5.60 -3.19
N ALA A 50 -0.53 6.07 -2.62
CA ALA A 50 -1.79 6.19 -3.34
C ALA A 50 -1.67 7.16 -4.53
N LYS A 51 -0.98 8.29 -4.34
CA LYS A 51 -0.69 9.24 -5.43
C LYS A 51 0.19 8.63 -6.51
N PHE A 52 1.24 7.91 -6.12
CA PHE A 52 2.14 7.22 -7.04
C PHE A 52 1.38 6.17 -7.86
N TYR A 53 0.53 5.37 -7.21
CA TYR A 53 -0.35 4.40 -7.85
C TYR A 53 -1.29 5.04 -8.87
N LEU A 54 -1.99 6.11 -8.50
CA LEU A 54 -2.88 6.85 -9.38
C LEU A 54 -2.15 7.47 -10.59
N GLY A 55 -0.95 8.01 -10.34
CA GLY A 55 -0.08 8.54 -11.39
C GLY A 55 0.36 7.46 -12.38
N HIS A 56 0.74 6.28 -11.87
CA HIS A 56 1.10 5.12 -12.69
C HIS A 56 -0.08 4.64 -13.54
N LEU A 57 -1.27 4.50 -12.96
CA LEU A 57 -2.47 4.11 -13.70
C LEU A 57 -2.78 5.08 -14.85
N THR A 58 -2.75 6.38 -14.57
CA THR A 58 -3.04 7.41 -15.58
C THR A 58 -2.00 7.41 -16.70
N LYS A 59 -0.72 7.24 -16.36
CA LYS A 59 0.35 7.16 -17.36
C LYS A 59 0.21 5.88 -18.20
N LYS A 60 -0.08 4.75 -17.56
CA LYS A 60 -0.19 3.46 -18.25
C LYS A 60 -1.38 3.41 -19.20
N SER A 61 -2.53 3.96 -18.78
CA SER A 61 -3.73 4.01 -19.61
C SER A 61 -3.62 4.93 -20.83
N GLN A 62 -2.65 5.84 -20.86
CA GLN A 62 -2.35 6.67 -22.03
C GLN A 62 -1.40 5.99 -23.01
N SER A 63 -0.58 5.05 -22.52
CA SER A 63 0.44 4.36 -23.32
C SER A 63 -0.06 3.08 -23.96
N ASP A 64 -0.98 2.36 -23.30
CA ASP A 64 -1.44 1.04 -23.71
C ASP A 64 -2.96 1.03 -23.90
N GLY A 65 -3.43 0.43 -25.00
CA GLY A 65 -4.86 0.23 -25.27
C GLY A 65 -5.44 -1.05 -24.65
N ASP A 66 -4.59 -1.96 -24.16
CA ASP A 66 -5.03 -3.24 -23.61
C ASP A 66 -5.43 -3.10 -22.13
N LYS A 67 -6.73 -3.29 -21.89
CA LYS A 67 -7.36 -3.28 -20.56
C LYS A 67 -6.75 -4.30 -19.60
N PHE A 68 -6.40 -5.49 -20.08
CA PHE A 68 -5.80 -6.53 -19.23
C PHE A 68 -4.41 -6.11 -18.76
N TYR A 69 -3.62 -5.51 -19.65
CA TYR A 69 -2.27 -5.08 -19.32
C TYR A 69 -2.24 -3.87 -18.37
N ILE A 70 -3.18 -2.92 -18.54
CA ILE A 70 -3.39 -1.83 -17.57
C ILE A 70 -3.78 -2.42 -16.21
N TRP A 71 -4.70 -3.39 -16.19
CA TRP A 71 -5.13 -4.05 -14.95
C TRP A 71 -3.99 -4.75 -14.22
N LEU A 72 -3.23 -5.57 -14.95
CA LEU A 72 -2.12 -6.34 -14.40
C LEU A 72 -1.02 -5.41 -13.88
N SER A 73 -0.62 -4.41 -14.67
CA SER A 73 0.42 -3.44 -14.29
C SER A 73 0.00 -2.59 -13.09
N GLY A 74 -1.25 -2.12 -13.06
CA GLY A 74 -1.79 -1.38 -11.91
C GLY A 74 -1.80 -2.23 -10.64
N THR A 75 -2.26 -3.48 -10.74
CA THR A 75 -2.30 -4.42 -9.62
C THR A 75 -0.90 -4.74 -9.10
N CYS A 76 0.08 -5.02 -9.99
CA CYS A 76 1.48 -5.21 -9.61
C CYS A 76 2.06 -3.97 -8.91
N ASN A 77 1.74 -2.78 -9.39
CA ASN A 77 2.21 -1.55 -8.75
C ASN A 77 1.61 -1.37 -7.34
N ALA A 78 0.34 -1.75 -7.14
CA ALA A 78 -0.30 -1.71 -5.83
C ALA A 78 0.29 -2.73 -4.84
N VAL A 79 0.66 -3.92 -5.32
CA VAL A 79 1.42 -4.94 -4.56
C VAL A 79 2.75 -4.35 -4.07
N LEU A 80 3.51 -3.70 -4.96
CA LEU A 80 4.77 -3.04 -4.58
C LEU A 80 4.55 -1.90 -3.58
N CYS A 81 3.47 -1.12 -3.74
CA CYS A 81 3.09 -0.11 -2.76
C CYS A 81 2.79 -0.73 -1.39
N GLY A 82 2.04 -1.84 -1.35
CA GLY A 82 1.76 -2.58 -0.12
C GLY A 82 3.03 -3.08 0.57
N LEU A 83 3.98 -3.62 -0.20
CA LEU A 83 5.29 -4.06 0.27
C LEU A 83 6.07 -2.90 0.91
N ILE A 84 6.20 -1.77 0.19
CA ILE A 84 6.94 -0.60 0.68
C ILE A 84 6.28 -0.01 1.93
N CYS A 85 4.96 0.17 1.92
CA CYS A 85 4.20 0.67 3.07
C CYS A 85 4.46 -0.17 4.33
N THR A 86 4.39 -1.49 4.17
CA THR A 86 4.57 -2.44 5.27
C THR A 86 6.01 -2.41 5.78
N ALA A 87 6.99 -2.36 4.89
CA ALA A 87 8.39 -2.22 5.27
C ALA A 87 8.65 -0.93 6.09
N ILE A 88 8.02 0.20 5.70
CA ILE A 88 8.11 1.45 6.44
C ILE A 88 7.52 1.30 7.84
N VAL A 89 6.31 0.75 7.97
CA VAL A 89 5.65 0.54 9.27
C VAL A 89 6.53 -0.33 10.18
N HIS A 90 6.98 -1.49 9.72
CA HIS A 90 7.84 -2.37 10.50
C HIS A 90 9.18 -1.69 10.85
N GLY A 91 9.78 -0.96 9.92
CA GLY A 91 11.01 -0.20 10.16
C GLY A 91 10.85 0.85 11.25
N VAL A 92 9.74 1.60 11.24
CA VAL A 92 9.43 2.58 12.30
C VAL A 92 9.23 1.90 13.64
N MET A 93 8.50 0.78 13.70
CA MET A 93 8.31 0.04 14.96
C MET A 93 9.63 -0.49 15.54
N ILE A 94 10.47 -1.08 14.69
CA ILE A 94 11.79 -1.59 15.10
C ILE A 94 12.66 -0.45 15.61
N ALA A 95 12.72 0.68 14.89
CA ALA A 95 13.48 1.86 15.29
C ALA A 95 13.02 2.40 16.66
N MET A 96 11.70 2.52 16.87
CA MET A 96 11.12 2.94 18.15
C MET A 96 11.53 2.03 19.30
N ILE A 97 11.48 0.71 19.11
CA ILE A 97 11.89 -0.25 20.15
C ILE A 97 13.36 -0.10 20.50
N ILE A 98 14.23 0.07 19.51
CA ILE A 98 15.67 0.26 19.73
C ILE A 98 15.92 1.56 20.53
N MET A 99 15.20 2.63 20.21
CA MET A 99 15.35 3.91 20.88
C MET A 99 14.81 3.93 22.31
N VAL A 100 13.76 3.15 22.61
CA VAL A 100 13.08 3.18 23.91
C VAL A 100 13.55 2.07 24.86
N SER A 101 13.98 0.91 24.35
CA SER A 101 14.19 -0.30 25.16
C SER A 101 15.59 -0.41 25.79
N GLU A 102 16.58 0.40 25.39
CA GLU A 102 18.02 0.24 25.72
C GLU A 102 18.62 -1.15 25.37
N LYS A 103 17.81 -2.13 24.95
CA LYS A 103 18.24 -3.46 24.50
C LYS A 103 18.82 -3.35 23.09
N THR A 104 20.03 -3.86 22.93
CA THR A 104 20.79 -3.85 21.68
C THR A 104 20.07 -4.62 20.58
N LEU A 105 20.20 -4.14 19.33
CA LEU A 105 19.69 -4.74 18.08
C LEU A 105 19.86 -6.27 18.03
N PHE A 106 20.97 -6.76 18.59
CA PHE A 106 21.39 -8.16 18.59
C PHE A 106 20.45 -9.10 19.36
N GLN A 107 19.83 -8.65 20.45
CA GLN A 107 18.86 -9.47 21.20
C GLN A 107 17.50 -9.58 20.51
N HIS A 108 17.23 -8.73 19.50
CA HIS A 108 16.00 -8.74 18.71
C HIS A 108 16.17 -9.36 17.32
N THR A 109 17.39 -9.43 16.78
CA THR A 109 17.70 -10.09 15.50
C THR A 109 17.80 -11.61 15.59
N GLU A 110 18.03 -12.18 16.79
CA GLU A 110 17.96 -13.62 17.01
C GLU A 110 16.57 -14.01 17.54
N GLY A 111 15.78 -14.76 16.74
CA GLY A 111 14.48 -15.29 17.15
C GLY A 111 13.32 -15.08 16.16
N PHE A 112 12.09 -14.96 16.68
CA PHE A 112 10.81 -14.94 15.96
C PHE A 112 10.53 -13.65 15.14
N TRP A 113 11.36 -12.61 15.31
CA TRP A 113 11.14 -11.28 14.71
C TRP A 113 11.20 -11.23 13.17
N PRO A 114 12.20 -11.83 12.49
CA PRO A 114 12.22 -11.87 11.03
C PRO A 114 11.02 -12.63 10.44
N LEU A 115 10.55 -13.68 11.13
CA LEU A 115 9.33 -14.40 10.73
C LEU A 115 8.10 -13.51 10.88
N PHE A 116 7.98 -12.78 11.98
CA PHE A 116 6.89 -11.82 12.19
C PHE A 116 6.87 -10.74 11.12
N VAL A 117 8.03 -10.16 10.79
CA VAL A 117 8.16 -9.20 9.69
C VAL A 117 7.78 -9.85 8.36
N ALA A 118 8.29 -11.04 8.04
CA ALA A 118 7.97 -11.74 6.79
C ALA A 118 6.46 -12.00 6.65
N VAL A 119 5.79 -12.42 7.73
CA VAL A 119 4.33 -12.59 7.76
C VAL A 119 3.61 -11.26 7.56
N GLY A 120 4.04 -10.20 8.24
CA GLY A 120 3.53 -8.84 8.02
C GLY A 120 3.66 -8.41 6.56
N MET A 121 4.82 -8.63 5.94
CA MET A 121 5.06 -8.35 4.53
C MET A 121 4.12 -9.13 3.61
N MET A 122 3.83 -10.41 3.90
CA MET A 122 2.84 -11.19 3.14
C MET A 122 1.43 -10.59 3.23
N PHE A 123 0.98 -10.21 4.42
CA PHE A 123 -0.32 -9.56 4.61
C PHE A 123 -0.40 -8.20 3.90
N GLY A 124 0.63 -7.37 4.02
CA GLY A 124 0.71 -6.08 3.35
C GLY A 124 0.70 -6.19 1.82
N THR A 125 1.42 -7.18 1.29
CA THR A 125 1.44 -7.47 -0.15
C THR A 125 0.07 -7.99 -0.62
N GLY A 126 -0.57 -8.87 0.16
CA GLY A 126 -1.91 -9.38 -0.12
C GLY A 126 -2.98 -8.29 -0.08
N ALA A 127 -2.91 -7.36 0.87
CA ALA A 127 -3.79 -6.20 0.92
C ALA A 127 -3.60 -5.29 -0.30
N GLY A 128 -2.35 -5.05 -0.70
CA GLY A 128 -2.03 -4.33 -1.93
C GLY A 128 -2.61 -5.00 -3.18
N LEU A 129 -2.56 -6.33 -3.25
CA LEU A 129 -3.17 -7.11 -4.34
C LEU A 129 -4.70 -6.92 -4.38
N VAL A 130 -5.39 -7.04 -3.25
CA VAL A 130 -6.86 -6.95 -3.18
C VAL A 130 -7.32 -5.52 -3.49
N VAL A 131 -6.78 -4.53 -2.78
CA VAL A 131 -7.18 -3.12 -2.97
C VAL A 131 -6.77 -2.64 -4.35
N GLY A 132 -5.56 -2.98 -4.80
CA GLY A 132 -5.07 -2.64 -6.14
C GLY A 132 -5.86 -3.29 -7.26
N GLY A 133 -6.21 -4.56 -7.11
CA GLY A 133 -7.04 -5.28 -8.07
C GLY A 133 -8.41 -4.62 -8.22
N ILE A 134 -9.09 -4.34 -7.11
CA ILE A 134 -10.40 -3.67 -7.10
C ILE A 134 -10.30 -2.26 -7.70
N CYS A 135 -9.38 -1.43 -7.22
CA CYS A 135 -9.21 -0.05 -7.70
C CYS A 135 -8.88 -0.03 -9.19
N THR A 136 -8.01 -0.92 -9.67
CA THR A 136 -7.65 -0.96 -11.08
C THR A 136 -8.79 -1.49 -11.94
N SER A 137 -9.54 -2.49 -11.48
CA SER A 137 -10.75 -2.98 -12.18
C SER A 137 -11.79 -1.88 -12.33
N ILE A 138 -12.06 -1.12 -11.27
CA ILE A 138 -12.98 0.03 -11.33
C ILE A 138 -12.46 1.08 -12.32
N TYR A 139 -11.16 1.38 -12.28
CA TYR A 139 -10.54 2.32 -13.21
C TYR A 139 -10.74 1.90 -14.67
N VAL A 140 -10.42 0.64 -14.99
CA VAL A 140 -10.55 0.07 -16.34
C VAL A 140 -12.00 0.02 -16.81
N ALA A 141 -12.96 -0.23 -15.91
CA ALA A 141 -14.38 -0.23 -16.24
C ALA A 141 -14.93 1.18 -16.53
N ILE A 142 -14.42 2.20 -15.84
CA ILE A 142 -14.82 3.60 -16.04
C ILE A 142 -14.05 4.24 -17.20
N ALA A 143 -12.86 3.73 -17.53
CA ALA A 143 -12.06 4.17 -18.66
C ALA A 143 -12.82 3.85 -19.97
N LYS A 144 -13.48 4.87 -20.55
CA LYS A 144 -14.16 4.78 -21.84
C LYS A 144 -13.20 4.27 -22.92
N ASP A 145 -13.65 3.31 -23.72
CA ASP A 145 -12.90 2.80 -24.86
C ASP A 145 -12.59 3.92 -25.86
N PRO A 146 -11.30 4.24 -26.11
CA PRO A 146 -10.94 5.28 -27.09
C PRO A 146 -11.36 4.92 -28.52
N ILE A 147 -11.59 3.64 -28.81
CA ILE A 147 -12.02 3.14 -30.14
C ILE A 147 -13.45 3.59 -30.47
N ARG A 148 -14.29 3.89 -29.46
CA ARG A 148 -15.70 4.24 -29.66
C ARG A 148 -15.96 5.72 -29.94
N GLU A 149 -14.93 6.58 -29.86
CA GLU A 149 -15.02 8.01 -30.21
C GLU A 149 -14.46 8.33 -31.60
N ALA A 150 -13.86 7.35 -32.29
CA ALA A 150 -13.30 7.50 -33.63
C ALA A 150 -14.11 6.78 -34.73
N ALA A 151 -15.24 6.15 -34.38
CA ALA A 151 -16.16 5.46 -35.27
C ALA A 151 -17.55 6.10 -35.20
#